data_AF-A0A978V5E1-F1
#
_entry.id   AF-A0A978V5E1-F1
#
_cell.length_a   1.000
_cell.length_b   1.000
_cell.length_c   1.000
_cell.angle_alpha   90.00
_cell.angle_beta   90.00
_cell.angle_gamma   90.00
#
_symmetry.space_group_name_H-M   'P 1'
#
loop_
_entity.id
_entity.type
_entity.pdbx_description
1 polymer ?
#
loop_
_entity_poly.entity_id
_entity_poly.type
_entity_poly.pdbx_seq_one_letter_code
_entity_poly.pdbx_strand_id
1 'polypeptide(L)'
;MLGSCRIWLVSSVILLLGLTIPCSCSSLKSKIKTKSAVFLSPKFEVGPGSVSNKYYYNIDFPRGHIALKSFDAEVVDEAGNSVPLYETYLHHWVVSRYYHRKNSPEPDQDGFNSTDFVIVRNDGICQENVLGQYYGLGSETRRTATQVPDPFGVEVGNAAEIPSGYEEKWLLNVHAIDTRGVEDKWGCIECRCDLYNVSKDESGQPLSPEYKGGLSCCIDGTRCRLSEGFEGPKRILYLRYTVKWFDWSDFIVPVKIYIFDVTDIMKASKNSTMPRAEHNCLIEFQVEKSCSPSVTTSNACVDTKRTSLSVPSGGYVIYGVAHQHTGGAGSTLYKQDGRTICSSLPIYGKGNEVGNEAGYVVGMSTCYPQPGSVKINDGETLILESIYNSTQSHAGIEYEVKKSCSPSGRTCNACIDIKRTSLTLPSAEYVIYAVAHQHTRGINSTLYRQDGQTICSSLPIYGNENEVGNEVGHVVGMSNCFP
;
A
#
# COMPACT_ATOMS: atom_id res chain seq x y z
N MET A 1 47.38 80.89 -14.60
CA MET A 1 45.98 81.01 -15.08
C MET A 1 45.14 80.06 -14.27
N LEU A 2 44.05 80.60 -13.71
CA LEU A 2 43.09 79.89 -12.87
C LEU A 2 42.44 78.72 -13.62
N GLY A 3 42.17 77.63 -12.91
CA GLY A 3 41.45 76.48 -13.45
C GLY A 3 41.30 75.38 -12.40
N SER A 4 40.44 75.63 -11.43
CA SER A 4 39.97 74.68 -10.43
C SER A 4 39.50 73.36 -11.07
N CYS A 5 39.97 72.22 -10.56
CA CYS A 5 39.06 71.10 -10.33
C CYS A 5 39.52 70.32 -9.09
N ARG A 6 38.60 70.24 -8.16
CA ARG A 6 38.72 69.70 -6.81
C ARG A 6 38.10 68.29 -6.85
N ILE A 7 38.54 67.44 -5.93
CA ILE A 7 37.78 66.32 -5.34
C ILE A 7 38.22 64.90 -5.74
N TRP A 8 39.07 64.38 -4.85
CA TRP A 8 38.97 63.14 -4.07
C TRP A 8 39.11 61.78 -4.75
N LEU A 9 40.11 61.06 -4.21
CA LEU A 9 40.20 59.60 -4.10
C LEU A 9 38.84 58.98 -3.77
N VAL A 10 38.20 58.38 -4.78
CA VAL A 10 37.06 57.49 -4.56
C VAL A 10 37.62 56.11 -4.25
N SER A 11 37.56 55.74 -2.98
CA SER A 11 37.74 54.37 -2.49
C SER A 11 36.80 53.43 -3.24
N SER A 12 37.36 52.42 -3.90
CA SER A 12 36.62 51.35 -4.58
C SER A 12 35.91 50.46 -3.56
N VAL A 13 34.74 50.89 -3.07
CA VAL A 13 33.78 50.01 -2.40
C VAL A 13 32.92 49.38 -3.49
N ILE A 14 33.23 48.12 -3.84
CA ILE A 14 32.34 47.29 -4.64
C ILE A 14 31.11 47.01 -3.77
N LEU A 15 30.07 47.82 -3.94
CA LEU A 15 28.75 47.57 -3.38
C LEU A 15 28.10 46.43 -4.19
N LEU A 16 28.33 45.18 -3.77
CA LEU A 16 27.51 44.04 -4.16
C LEU A 16 26.09 44.29 -3.65
N LEU A 17 25.28 44.97 -4.47
CA LEU A 17 23.82 44.91 -4.39
C LEU A 17 23.40 43.47 -4.71
N GLY A 18 23.51 42.61 -3.70
CA GLY A 18 22.78 41.37 -3.67
C GLY A 18 21.31 41.72 -3.73
N LEU A 19 20.70 41.56 -4.91
CA LEU A 19 19.27 41.37 -5.04
C LEU A 19 18.92 40.05 -4.33
N THR A 20 18.92 40.08 -3.00
CA THR A 20 18.13 39.16 -2.20
C THR A 20 16.69 39.53 -2.50
N ILE A 21 16.16 39.03 -3.62
CA ILE A 21 14.73 38.77 -3.71
C ILE A 21 14.48 37.86 -2.51
N PRO A 22 13.78 38.32 -1.46
CA PRO A 22 13.36 37.41 -0.42
C PRO A 22 12.54 36.37 -1.17
N CYS A 23 13.03 35.14 -1.23
CA CYS A 23 12.20 34.05 -1.71
C CYS A 23 11.00 34.06 -0.76
N SER A 24 9.86 34.54 -1.25
CA SER A 24 8.60 34.62 -0.50
C SER A 24 8.04 33.24 -0.13
N CYS A 25 8.89 32.21 -0.06
CA CYS A 25 8.59 30.89 0.48
C CYS A 25 8.38 30.89 1.99
N SER A 26 8.65 31.99 2.72
CA SER A 26 8.34 32.06 4.15
C SER A 26 6.87 32.36 4.46
N SER A 27 6.06 32.78 3.49
CA SER A 27 4.63 33.12 3.71
C SER A 27 3.61 32.11 3.16
N LEU A 28 4.05 31.08 2.41
CA LEU A 28 3.16 30.02 1.93
C LEU A 28 3.34 28.70 2.70
N LYS A 29 3.37 28.78 4.03
CA LYS A 29 2.76 27.73 4.85
C LYS A 29 1.24 27.83 4.71
N SER A 30 0.74 27.60 3.49
CA SER A 30 -0.63 27.16 3.35
C SER A 30 -0.73 25.90 4.22
N LYS A 31 -1.42 26.02 5.35
CA LYS A 31 -1.82 24.90 6.19
C LYS A 31 -2.69 24.02 5.31
N ILE A 32 -2.10 23.14 4.51
CA ILE A 32 -2.85 22.12 3.80
C ILE A 32 -3.46 21.26 4.91
N LYS A 33 -4.74 21.50 5.18
CA LYS A 33 -5.44 20.91 6.31
C LYS A 33 -5.76 19.47 5.92
N THR A 34 -5.26 18.50 6.68
CA THR A 34 -5.68 17.10 6.55
C THR A 34 -7.18 17.03 6.78
N LYS A 35 -7.90 16.50 5.80
CA LYS A 35 -9.31 16.13 5.92
C LYS A 35 -9.39 14.62 6.14
N SER A 36 -10.44 14.20 6.85
CA SER A 36 -10.73 12.79 7.08
C SER A 36 -12.23 12.58 7.20
N ALA A 37 -12.71 11.44 6.71
CA ALA A 37 -14.09 11.00 6.85
C ALA A 37 -14.16 9.48 6.93
N VAL A 38 -15.20 9.01 7.60
CA VAL A 38 -15.54 7.59 7.75
C VAL A 38 -16.83 7.33 6.98
N PHE A 39 -16.84 6.26 6.20
CA PHE A 39 -17.96 5.86 5.35
C PHE A 39 -18.29 4.39 5.59
N LEU A 40 -19.47 3.98 5.14
CA LEU A 40 -19.90 2.58 5.11
C LEU A 40 -20.22 2.19 3.66
N SER A 41 -19.90 0.96 3.29
CA SER A 41 -20.45 0.35 2.07
C SER A 41 -21.97 0.21 2.20
N PRO A 42 -22.70 -0.07 1.11
CA PRO A 42 -24.01 -0.70 1.24
C PRO A 42 -23.89 -2.00 2.05
N LYS A 43 -24.98 -2.37 2.72
CA LYS A 43 -25.01 -3.59 3.54
C LYS A 43 -24.86 -4.84 2.69
N PHE A 44 -24.23 -5.88 3.24
CA PHE A 44 -24.27 -7.23 2.71
C PHE A 44 -24.69 -8.22 3.80
N GLU A 45 -25.33 -9.31 3.38
CA GLU A 45 -25.82 -10.35 4.27
C GLU A 45 -25.01 -11.63 4.07
N VAL A 46 -24.51 -12.18 5.17
CA VAL A 46 -23.82 -13.48 5.18
C VAL A 46 -24.39 -14.36 6.27
N GLY A 47 -24.52 -15.65 5.97
CA GLY A 47 -24.82 -16.69 6.93
C GLY A 47 -23.69 -17.70 7.03
N PRO A 48 -23.73 -18.65 7.97
CA PRO A 48 -22.66 -19.62 8.17
C PRO A 48 -22.22 -20.30 6.87
N GLY A 49 -20.93 -20.19 6.55
CA GLY A 49 -20.28 -20.76 5.36
C GLY A 49 -20.47 -19.95 4.08
N SER A 50 -21.34 -18.95 4.03
CA SER A 50 -21.64 -18.25 2.76
C SER A 50 -20.54 -17.28 2.34
N VAL A 51 -20.33 -17.18 1.04
CA VAL A 51 -19.49 -16.16 0.41
C VAL A 51 -20.36 -15.00 -0.07
N SER A 52 -19.91 -13.78 0.24
CA SER A 52 -20.45 -12.54 -0.29
C SER A 52 -19.35 -11.84 -1.07
N ASN A 53 -19.47 -11.77 -2.40
CA ASN A 53 -18.56 -11.05 -3.29
C ASN A 53 -19.35 -9.96 -4.04
N LYS A 54 -19.37 -8.74 -3.50
CA LYS A 54 -20.25 -7.66 -3.97
C LYS A 54 -19.47 -6.52 -4.58
N TYR A 55 -20.02 -5.97 -5.67
CA TYR A 55 -19.54 -4.76 -6.33
C TYR A 55 -20.52 -3.61 -6.07
N TYR A 56 -20.00 -2.50 -5.55
CA TYR A 56 -20.75 -1.29 -5.22
C TYR A 56 -20.23 -0.13 -6.05
N TYR A 57 -21.09 0.39 -6.93
CA TYR A 57 -20.79 1.52 -7.80
C TYR A 57 -21.17 2.84 -7.12
N ASN A 58 -20.48 3.92 -7.49
CA ASN A 58 -20.70 5.28 -6.99
C ASN A 58 -20.78 5.35 -5.45
N ILE A 59 -19.85 4.67 -4.77
CA ILE A 59 -19.78 4.71 -3.31
C ILE A 59 -19.53 6.13 -2.80
N ASP A 60 -19.90 6.39 -1.55
CA ASP A 60 -19.54 7.62 -0.87
C ASP A 60 -18.03 7.76 -0.74
N PHE A 61 -17.47 8.79 -1.36
CA PHE A 61 -16.04 9.02 -1.37
C PHE A 61 -15.74 10.52 -1.42
N PRO A 62 -14.59 10.99 -0.88
CA PRO A 62 -14.20 12.38 -1.01
C PRO A 62 -14.21 12.85 -2.48
N ARG A 63 -14.88 13.97 -2.74
CA ARG A 63 -15.03 14.55 -4.09
C ARG A 63 -14.18 15.81 -4.26
N GLY A 64 -13.93 16.18 -5.52
CA GLY A 64 -13.11 17.33 -5.91
C GLY A 64 -11.70 16.93 -6.32
N HIS A 65 -10.89 17.92 -6.71
CA HIS A 65 -9.47 17.69 -7.01
C HIS A 65 -8.69 17.60 -5.69
N ILE A 66 -8.29 16.38 -5.34
CA ILE A 66 -7.73 16.06 -4.02
C ILE A 66 -6.51 15.17 -4.15
N ALA A 67 -5.72 15.14 -3.07
CA ALA A 67 -4.62 14.21 -2.90
C ALA A 67 -4.97 13.21 -1.79
N LEU A 68 -5.18 11.94 -2.14
CA LEU A 68 -5.41 10.89 -1.15
C LEU A 68 -4.13 10.60 -0.37
N LYS A 69 -4.28 10.43 0.94
CA LYS A 69 -3.19 10.30 1.91
C LYS A 69 -3.21 8.97 2.68
N SER A 70 -4.38 8.41 2.96
CA SER A 70 -4.52 7.05 3.50
C SER A 70 -5.92 6.51 3.22
N PHE A 71 -6.05 5.19 3.22
CA PHE A 71 -7.32 4.49 3.08
C PHE A 71 -7.26 3.22 3.91
N ASP A 72 -8.03 3.20 4.99
CA ASP A 72 -8.08 2.07 5.93
C ASP A 72 -9.51 1.50 5.93
N ALA A 73 -9.66 0.18 5.93
CA ALA A 73 -10.96 -0.48 5.86
C ALA A 73 -11.06 -1.73 6.75
N GLU A 74 -12.27 -2.03 7.21
CA GLU A 74 -12.57 -3.23 7.99
C GLU A 74 -14.06 -3.61 7.93
N VAL A 75 -14.37 -4.87 8.21
CA VAL A 75 -15.75 -5.34 8.31
C VAL A 75 -16.31 -5.04 9.70
N VAL A 76 -17.51 -4.45 9.74
CA VAL A 76 -18.26 -4.13 10.96
C VAL A 76 -19.68 -4.67 10.92
N ASP A 77 -20.26 -4.91 12.10
CA ASP A 77 -21.67 -5.26 12.28
C ASP A 77 -22.61 -4.04 12.22
N GLU A 78 -23.92 -4.27 12.36
CA GLU A 78 -24.93 -3.21 12.39
C GLU A 78 -24.75 -2.19 13.53
N ALA A 79 -24.11 -2.59 14.62
CA ALA A 79 -23.80 -1.71 15.74
C ALA A 79 -22.45 -0.97 15.55
N GLY A 80 -21.74 -1.22 14.45
CA GLY A 80 -20.44 -0.62 14.14
C GLY A 80 -19.25 -1.28 14.83
N ASN A 81 -19.44 -2.44 15.45
CA ASN A 81 -18.35 -3.20 16.06
C ASN A 81 -17.57 -3.97 14.98
N SER A 82 -16.26 -3.95 15.09
CA SER A 82 -15.38 -4.71 14.20
C SER A 82 -15.61 -6.22 14.38
N VAL A 83 -15.68 -6.95 13.28
CA VAL A 83 -15.97 -8.40 13.29
C VAL A 83 -14.67 -9.21 13.26
N PRO A 84 -14.47 -10.22 14.12
CA PRO A 84 -13.25 -11.01 14.11
C PRO A 84 -13.11 -11.88 12.86
N LEU A 85 -11.86 -12.08 12.40
CA LEU A 85 -11.55 -12.82 11.17
C LEU A 85 -11.94 -14.31 11.23
N TYR A 86 -12.02 -14.88 12.43
CA TYR A 86 -12.46 -16.26 12.63
C TYR A 86 -13.99 -16.46 12.56
N GLU A 87 -14.75 -15.37 12.47
CA GLU A 87 -16.20 -15.35 12.22
C GLU A 87 -16.52 -14.92 10.79
N THR A 88 -15.98 -13.78 10.35
CA THR A 88 -16.10 -13.33 8.96
C THR A 88 -14.74 -12.91 8.46
N TYR A 89 -14.20 -13.71 7.55
CA TYR A 89 -12.92 -13.45 6.92
C TYR A 89 -13.13 -12.48 5.76
N LEU A 90 -12.52 -11.30 5.87
CA LEU A 90 -12.41 -10.36 4.75
C LEU A 90 -11.30 -10.88 3.83
N HIS A 91 -11.68 -11.55 2.75
CA HIS A 91 -10.74 -12.15 1.80
C HIS A 91 -10.01 -11.06 1.02
N HIS A 92 -10.77 -10.19 0.36
CA HIS A 92 -10.26 -8.96 -0.24
C HIS A 92 -11.31 -7.86 -0.20
N TRP A 93 -10.84 -6.62 -0.16
CA TRP A 93 -11.62 -5.46 -0.57
C TRP A 93 -10.79 -4.67 -1.57
N VAL A 94 -11.43 -4.13 -2.59
CA VAL A 94 -10.73 -3.49 -3.71
C VAL A 94 -11.46 -2.22 -4.11
N VAL A 95 -10.71 -1.14 -4.34
CA VAL A 95 -11.23 0.16 -4.72
C VAL A 95 -10.59 0.64 -6.01
N SER A 96 -11.45 0.92 -6.99
CA SER A 96 -11.07 1.38 -8.32
C SER A 96 -11.81 2.66 -8.66
N ARG A 97 -11.13 3.57 -9.36
CA ARG A 97 -11.78 4.74 -9.97
C ARG A 97 -12.28 4.42 -11.37
N TYR A 98 -13.37 5.05 -11.77
CA TYR A 98 -13.92 4.94 -13.11
C TYR A 98 -14.54 6.27 -13.56
N TYR A 99 -14.56 6.49 -14.86
CA TYR A 99 -15.31 7.56 -15.49
C TYR A 99 -16.65 7.02 -15.98
N HIS A 100 -17.72 7.73 -15.66
CA HIS A 100 -19.07 7.40 -16.09
C HIS A 100 -19.69 8.57 -16.85
N ARG A 101 -20.34 8.31 -17.99
CA ARG A 101 -21.06 9.34 -18.75
C ARG A 101 -22.16 9.95 -17.88
N LYS A 102 -22.23 11.28 -17.86
CA LYS A 102 -23.28 12.02 -17.15
C LYS A 102 -24.66 11.67 -17.72
N ASN A 103 -25.63 11.49 -16.83
CA ASN A 103 -27.02 11.13 -17.13
C ASN A 103 -27.22 9.73 -17.74
N SER A 104 -26.20 8.87 -17.72
CA SER A 104 -26.37 7.44 -18.02
C SER A 104 -26.82 6.67 -16.77
N PRO A 105 -27.60 5.59 -16.92
CA PRO A 105 -27.91 4.68 -15.81
C PRO A 105 -26.62 4.12 -15.18
N GLU A 106 -26.61 3.92 -13.86
CA GLU A 106 -25.46 3.24 -13.24
C GLU A 106 -25.28 1.85 -13.87
N PRO A 107 -24.02 1.42 -14.08
CA PRO A 107 -23.74 0.10 -14.62
C PRO A 107 -24.28 -1.00 -13.69
N ASP A 108 -24.90 -2.02 -14.28
CA ASP A 108 -25.18 -3.28 -13.60
C ASP A 108 -23.86 -4.06 -13.38
N GLN A 109 -23.90 -5.20 -12.68
CA GLN A 109 -22.70 -6.01 -12.40
C GLN A 109 -21.93 -6.45 -13.65
N ASP A 110 -22.61 -6.57 -14.80
CA ASP A 110 -22.02 -6.87 -16.12
C ASP A 110 -21.53 -5.62 -16.89
N GLY A 111 -21.60 -4.43 -16.28
CA GLY A 111 -21.44 -3.12 -16.92
C GLY A 111 -20.05 -2.77 -17.44
N PHE A 112 -19.10 -3.70 -17.35
CA PHE A 112 -17.73 -3.56 -17.86
C PHE A 112 -17.66 -3.35 -19.39
N ASN A 113 -18.75 -3.62 -20.13
CA ASN A 113 -18.81 -3.52 -21.60
C ASN A 113 -19.56 -2.28 -22.14
N SER A 114 -19.94 -1.31 -21.31
CA SER A 114 -20.62 -0.09 -21.78
C SER A 114 -19.62 0.98 -22.24
N THR A 115 -19.89 1.66 -23.37
CA THR A 115 -19.12 2.85 -23.78
C THR A 115 -19.25 4.03 -22.82
N ASP A 116 -20.22 3.96 -21.92
CA ASP A 116 -20.44 4.97 -20.88
C ASP A 116 -19.56 4.76 -19.65
N PHE A 117 -18.88 3.61 -19.55
CA PHE A 117 -18.08 3.24 -18.39
C PHE A 117 -16.62 3.00 -18.78
N VAL A 118 -15.69 3.72 -18.14
CA VAL A 118 -14.25 3.59 -18.38
C VAL A 118 -13.52 3.42 -17.07
N ILE A 119 -12.95 2.23 -16.84
CA ILE A 119 -12.10 2.00 -15.65
C ILE A 119 -10.82 2.82 -15.79
N VAL A 120 -10.48 3.56 -14.74
CA VAL A 120 -9.21 4.26 -14.64
C VAL A 120 -8.26 3.39 -13.83
N ARG A 121 -7.32 2.75 -14.51
CA ARG A 121 -6.38 1.79 -13.92
C ARG A 121 -5.22 2.47 -13.21
N ASN A 122 -4.54 1.75 -12.31
CA ASN A 122 -3.22 2.17 -11.82
C ASN A 122 -2.15 2.07 -12.94
N ASP A 123 -0.93 2.51 -12.64
CA ASP A 123 0.19 2.56 -13.60
C ASP A 123 1.04 1.25 -13.60
N GLY A 124 0.54 0.19 -12.96
CA GLY A 124 1.15 -1.14 -12.89
C GLY A 124 1.19 -1.89 -14.21
N ILE A 125 1.85 -3.05 -14.19
CA ILE A 125 2.19 -3.82 -15.40
C ILE A 125 1.16 -4.89 -15.79
N CYS A 126 0.25 -5.26 -14.89
CA CYS A 126 -0.80 -6.23 -15.20
C CYS A 126 -1.79 -5.65 -16.22
N GLN A 127 -2.05 -6.38 -17.31
CA GLN A 127 -2.91 -5.97 -18.41
C GLN A 127 -4.35 -6.49 -18.23
N GLU A 128 -5.23 -6.22 -19.21
CA GLU A 128 -6.55 -6.87 -19.37
C GLU A 128 -7.45 -6.91 -18.11
N ASN A 129 -7.80 -5.75 -17.57
CA ASN A 129 -8.67 -5.60 -16.38
C ASN A 129 -8.19 -6.29 -15.08
N VAL A 130 -7.02 -6.94 -15.07
CA VAL A 130 -6.44 -7.59 -13.89
C VAL A 130 -5.69 -6.58 -13.02
N LEU A 131 -5.89 -6.62 -11.69
CA LEU A 131 -5.12 -5.83 -10.71
C LEU A 131 -5.05 -4.32 -11.02
N GLY A 132 -6.16 -3.72 -11.47
CA GLY A 132 -6.27 -2.31 -11.89
C GLY A 132 -6.55 -1.31 -10.75
N GLN A 133 -6.68 -1.79 -9.52
CA GLN A 133 -7.12 -1.05 -8.36
C GLN A 133 -6.12 -0.01 -7.84
N TYR A 134 -6.64 0.90 -7.00
CA TYR A 134 -5.86 1.94 -6.35
C TYR A 134 -5.56 1.56 -4.90
N TYR A 135 -6.54 1.01 -4.22
CA TYR A 135 -6.42 0.49 -2.88
C TYR A 135 -7.10 -0.88 -2.85
N GLY A 136 -6.56 -1.77 -2.05
CA GLY A 136 -7.14 -3.06 -1.84
C GLY A 136 -6.12 -3.96 -1.20
N LEU A 137 -6.58 -4.67 -0.18
CA LEU A 137 -5.84 -5.59 0.66
C LEU A 137 -6.85 -6.64 1.13
N GLY A 138 -6.37 -7.68 1.79
CA GLY A 138 -7.23 -8.60 2.51
C GLY A 138 -7.45 -8.19 3.96
N SER A 139 -7.64 -9.21 4.78
CA SER A 139 -7.78 -9.14 6.23
C SER A 139 -6.64 -8.41 6.95
N GLU A 140 -5.46 -8.28 6.33
CA GLU A 140 -4.28 -7.62 6.88
C GLU A 140 -4.38 -6.10 6.99
N THR A 141 -5.48 -5.49 6.54
CA THR A 141 -5.63 -4.03 6.53
C THR A 141 -5.48 -3.39 7.92
N ARG A 142 -5.87 -4.08 9.00
CA ARG A 142 -5.94 -3.50 10.36
C ARG A 142 -4.61 -3.04 10.94
N ARG A 143 -3.50 -3.69 10.57
CA ARG A 143 -2.15 -3.32 11.05
C ARG A 143 -1.19 -3.00 9.91
N THR A 144 -1.72 -2.69 8.73
CA THR A 144 -0.93 -2.28 7.58
C THR A 144 -1.02 -0.77 7.44
N ALA A 145 0.11 -0.07 7.53
CA ALA A 145 0.11 1.38 7.38
C ALA A 145 -0.12 1.79 5.92
N THR A 146 -1.23 2.48 5.62
CA THR A 146 -1.58 2.89 4.24
C THR A 146 -1.18 4.34 3.92
N GLN A 147 -0.42 4.99 4.82
CA GLN A 147 -0.09 6.39 4.72
C GLN A 147 0.83 6.68 3.53
N VAL A 148 0.48 7.67 2.72
CA VAL A 148 1.36 8.28 1.73
C VAL A 148 2.14 9.41 2.42
N PRO A 149 3.48 9.38 2.45
CA PRO A 149 4.28 10.39 3.13
C PRO A 149 4.17 11.77 2.45
N ASP A 150 4.41 12.85 3.19
CA ASP A 150 4.52 14.18 2.60
C ASP A 150 5.84 14.35 1.84
N PRO A 151 5.89 15.18 0.77
CA PRO A 151 4.80 16.00 0.20
C PRO A 151 3.96 15.25 -0.85
N PHE A 152 3.97 13.92 -0.85
CA PHE A 152 3.38 13.10 -1.90
C PHE A 152 1.88 12.89 -1.72
N GLY A 153 1.15 12.61 -2.79
CA GLY A 153 -0.27 12.27 -2.73
C GLY A 153 -0.77 11.59 -3.99
N VAL A 154 -1.76 10.69 -3.85
CA VAL A 154 -2.42 10.07 -5.00
C VAL A 154 -3.44 11.07 -5.54
N GLU A 155 -3.16 11.61 -6.72
CA GLU A 155 -4.01 12.62 -7.37
C GLU A 155 -5.28 12.00 -7.94
N VAL A 156 -6.43 12.56 -7.58
CA VAL A 156 -7.75 12.16 -8.09
C VAL A 156 -8.64 13.40 -8.29
N GLY A 157 -9.65 13.29 -9.15
CA GLY A 157 -10.58 14.38 -9.43
C GLY A 157 -10.00 15.53 -10.25
N ASN A 158 -8.90 15.31 -10.98
CA ASN A 158 -8.33 16.32 -11.86
C ASN A 158 -9.20 16.48 -13.12
N ALA A 159 -9.85 17.64 -13.26
CA ALA A 159 -10.75 17.93 -14.37
C ALA A 159 -10.09 17.87 -15.75
N ALA A 160 -8.76 18.00 -15.83
CA ALA A 160 -8.02 17.87 -17.08
C ALA A 160 -7.87 16.41 -17.55
N GLU A 161 -7.98 15.43 -16.62
CA GLU A 161 -7.89 14.00 -16.94
C GLU A 161 -9.27 13.36 -17.22
N ILE A 162 -10.35 14.01 -16.78
CA ILE A 162 -11.71 13.49 -16.94
C ILE A 162 -12.25 13.83 -18.34
N PRO A 163 -12.68 12.84 -19.15
CA PRO A 163 -13.23 13.09 -20.47
C PRO A 163 -14.47 14.01 -20.45
N SER A 164 -14.63 14.83 -21.49
CA SER A 164 -15.79 15.71 -21.62
C SER A 164 -17.09 14.89 -21.63
N GLY A 165 -18.06 15.29 -20.80
CA GLY A 165 -19.33 14.58 -20.63
C GLY A 165 -19.29 13.43 -19.63
N TYR A 166 -18.15 13.18 -18.98
CA TYR A 166 -18.00 12.15 -17.94
C TYR A 166 -17.83 12.78 -16.56
N GLU A 167 -18.03 11.96 -15.53
CA GLU A 167 -17.70 12.24 -14.14
C GLU A 167 -16.88 11.10 -13.53
N GLU A 168 -15.96 11.42 -12.62
CA GLU A 168 -15.20 10.41 -11.87
C GLU A 168 -16.00 9.89 -10.68
N LYS A 169 -16.03 8.56 -10.56
CA LYS A 169 -16.73 7.79 -9.53
C LYS A 169 -15.83 6.67 -9.01
N TRP A 170 -16.27 6.06 -7.91
CA TRP A 170 -15.52 5.02 -7.20
C TRP A 170 -16.34 3.73 -7.12
N LEU A 171 -15.67 2.63 -7.45
CA LEU A 171 -16.15 1.26 -7.36
C LEU A 171 -15.47 0.60 -6.16
N LEU A 172 -16.25 -0.03 -5.29
CA LEU A 172 -15.78 -0.88 -4.20
C LEU A 172 -16.21 -2.32 -4.47
N ASN A 173 -15.26 -3.25 -4.44
CA ASN A 173 -15.54 -4.67 -4.32
C ASN A 173 -15.25 -5.14 -2.88
N VAL A 174 -16.14 -5.97 -2.32
CA VAL A 174 -15.98 -6.59 -1.00
C VAL A 174 -16.23 -8.08 -1.12
N HIS A 175 -15.20 -8.88 -0.84
CA HIS A 175 -15.25 -10.33 -0.75
C HIS A 175 -15.08 -10.77 0.70
N ALA A 176 -16.14 -11.29 1.28
CA ALA A 176 -16.18 -11.77 2.65
C ALA A 176 -16.74 -13.19 2.73
N ILE A 177 -16.16 -13.99 3.62
CA ILE A 177 -16.53 -15.39 3.84
C ILE A 177 -16.92 -15.54 5.30
N ASP A 178 -18.13 -15.99 5.58
CA ASP A 178 -18.55 -16.34 6.93
C ASP A 178 -18.02 -17.72 7.29
N THR A 179 -17.04 -17.77 8.19
CA THR A 179 -16.35 -19.01 8.59
C THR A 179 -16.95 -19.63 9.86
N ARG A 180 -18.13 -19.20 10.30
CA ARG A 180 -18.80 -19.79 11.47
C ARG A 180 -19.34 -21.18 11.09
N GLY A 181 -18.98 -22.18 11.89
CA GLY A 181 -19.50 -23.55 11.75
C GLY A 181 -19.03 -24.33 10.53
N VAL A 182 -18.05 -23.82 9.78
CA VAL A 182 -17.45 -24.55 8.64
C VAL A 182 -16.59 -25.72 9.14
N GLU A 183 -16.50 -26.80 8.37
CA GLU A 183 -15.69 -27.98 8.71
C GLU A 183 -14.19 -27.65 8.73
N ASP A 184 -13.73 -26.84 7.77
CA ASP A 184 -12.33 -26.49 7.58
C ASP A 184 -12.19 -24.99 7.30
N LYS A 185 -11.88 -24.21 8.35
CA LYS A 185 -11.73 -22.76 8.23
C LYS A 185 -10.64 -22.36 7.25
N TRP A 186 -9.49 -23.06 7.27
CA TRP A 186 -8.35 -22.73 6.43
C TRP A 186 -8.66 -23.02 4.97
N GLY A 187 -9.22 -24.20 4.70
CA GLY A 187 -9.67 -24.54 3.35
C GLY A 187 -10.76 -23.61 2.81
N CYS A 188 -11.67 -23.12 3.66
CA CYS A 188 -12.68 -22.14 3.24
C CYS A 188 -12.05 -20.81 2.84
N ILE A 189 -11.11 -20.27 3.63
CA ILE A 189 -10.48 -18.98 3.33
C ILE A 189 -9.47 -19.06 2.18
N GLU A 190 -8.97 -20.26 1.85
CA GLU A 190 -8.16 -20.55 0.66
C GLU A 190 -9.03 -20.94 -0.55
N CYS A 191 -10.35 -20.87 -0.41
CA CYS A 191 -11.29 -21.12 -1.48
C CYS A 191 -11.16 -22.49 -2.14
N ARG A 192 -10.91 -23.53 -1.33
CA ARG A 192 -10.77 -24.91 -1.82
C ARG A 192 -12.06 -25.43 -2.44
N CYS A 193 -12.01 -25.78 -3.72
CA CYS A 193 -13.18 -26.11 -4.53
C CYS A 193 -13.99 -27.30 -3.98
N ASP A 194 -13.33 -28.27 -3.34
CA ASP A 194 -13.96 -29.44 -2.73
C ASP A 194 -14.85 -29.08 -1.53
N LEU A 195 -14.55 -27.98 -0.82
CA LEU A 195 -15.36 -27.48 0.29
C LEU A 195 -16.56 -26.65 -0.18
N TYR A 196 -16.47 -25.98 -1.33
CA TYR A 196 -17.56 -25.19 -1.90
C TYR A 196 -18.47 -26.00 -2.84
N ASN A 197 -18.07 -27.23 -3.20
CA ASN A 197 -18.76 -28.07 -4.18
C ASN A 197 -18.93 -27.36 -5.54
N VAL A 198 -17.91 -26.62 -5.96
CA VAL A 198 -17.86 -25.87 -7.22
C VAL A 198 -16.96 -26.61 -8.20
N SER A 199 -17.43 -26.74 -9.45
CA SER A 199 -16.69 -27.37 -10.56
C SER A 199 -16.70 -26.53 -11.83
N LYS A 200 -17.30 -25.33 -11.78
CA LYS A 200 -17.43 -24.40 -12.89
C LYS A 200 -17.15 -22.98 -12.42
N ASP A 201 -16.57 -22.17 -13.29
CA ASP A 201 -16.36 -20.74 -13.03
C ASP A 201 -17.66 -19.91 -13.17
N GLU A 202 -17.56 -18.59 -12.95
CA GLU A 202 -18.68 -17.65 -13.07
C GLU A 202 -19.30 -17.60 -14.47
N SER A 203 -18.53 -17.93 -15.51
CA SER A 203 -19.01 -18.02 -16.90
C SER A 203 -19.66 -19.37 -17.23
N GLY A 204 -19.67 -20.29 -16.27
CA GLY A 204 -20.20 -21.65 -16.40
C GLY A 204 -19.25 -22.63 -17.08
N GLN A 205 -18.00 -22.26 -17.33
CA GLN A 205 -17.01 -23.16 -17.91
C GLN A 205 -16.45 -24.11 -16.84
N PRO A 206 -16.19 -25.39 -17.18
CA PRO A 206 -15.60 -26.33 -16.24
C PRO A 206 -14.22 -25.86 -15.76
N LEU A 207 -13.99 -25.95 -14.45
CA LEU A 207 -12.68 -25.70 -13.87
C LEU A 207 -11.72 -26.83 -14.24
N SER A 208 -10.44 -26.48 -14.40
CA SER A 208 -9.39 -27.48 -14.58
C SER A 208 -9.37 -28.45 -13.37
N PRO A 209 -9.22 -29.77 -13.57
CA PRO A 209 -9.04 -30.72 -12.47
C PRO A 209 -7.83 -30.41 -11.59
N GLU A 210 -6.85 -29.65 -12.10
CA GLU A 210 -5.65 -29.22 -11.38
C GLU A 210 -5.90 -27.96 -10.52
N TYR A 211 -6.99 -27.23 -10.77
CA TYR A 211 -7.37 -26.05 -9.98
C TYR A 211 -8.02 -26.49 -8.67
N LYS A 212 -7.25 -26.48 -7.58
CA LYS A 212 -7.70 -27.01 -6.27
C LYS A 212 -8.44 -25.98 -5.41
N GLY A 213 -8.24 -24.70 -5.66
CA GLY A 213 -8.87 -23.63 -4.92
C GLY A 213 -8.41 -22.26 -5.37
N GLY A 214 -9.22 -21.25 -5.08
CA GLY A 214 -9.00 -19.87 -5.50
C GLY A 214 -10.28 -19.14 -5.86
N LEU A 215 -10.13 -17.95 -6.44
CA LEU A 215 -11.22 -17.03 -6.77
C LEU A 215 -12.40 -17.70 -7.49
N SER A 216 -12.13 -18.65 -8.39
CA SER A 216 -13.18 -19.31 -9.19
C SER A 216 -14.05 -20.30 -8.38
N CYS A 217 -13.65 -20.60 -7.14
CA CYS A 217 -14.36 -21.52 -6.24
C CYS A 217 -15.10 -20.81 -5.10
N CYS A 218 -14.81 -19.52 -4.86
CA CYS A 218 -15.49 -18.65 -3.91
C CYS A 218 -16.25 -17.51 -4.62
N ILE A 219 -17.13 -17.87 -5.54
CA ILE A 219 -17.94 -16.87 -6.24
C ILE A 219 -19.12 -16.44 -5.35
N ASP A 220 -19.74 -15.31 -5.67
CA ASP A 220 -20.85 -14.76 -4.87
C ASP A 220 -21.98 -15.79 -4.66
N GLY A 221 -22.46 -15.92 -3.43
CA GLY A 221 -23.56 -16.82 -3.09
C GLY A 221 -23.19 -18.30 -2.94
N THR A 222 -21.93 -18.68 -3.19
CA THR A 222 -21.44 -20.02 -2.84
C THR A 222 -21.38 -20.21 -1.33
N ARG A 223 -21.26 -21.46 -0.89
CA ARG A 223 -21.24 -21.82 0.53
C ARG A 223 -20.20 -22.88 0.81
N CYS A 224 -19.26 -22.57 1.69
CA CYS A 224 -18.32 -23.53 2.22
C CYS A 224 -19.05 -24.56 3.09
N ARG A 225 -18.60 -25.81 3.02
CA ARG A 225 -19.19 -26.92 3.75
C ARG A 225 -19.23 -26.67 5.25
N LEU A 226 -20.40 -26.88 5.83
CA LEU A 226 -20.66 -26.77 7.26
C LEU A 226 -20.46 -28.09 7.99
N SER A 227 -20.00 -28.00 9.23
CA SER A 227 -20.02 -29.12 10.16
C SER A 227 -21.45 -29.62 10.36
N GLU A 228 -21.61 -30.93 10.48
CA GLU A 228 -22.90 -31.58 10.63
C GLU A 228 -23.72 -30.97 11.79
N GLY A 229 -24.97 -30.59 11.49
CA GLY A 229 -25.89 -30.02 12.47
C GLY A 229 -25.64 -28.55 12.85
N PHE A 230 -24.65 -27.86 12.26
CA PHE A 230 -24.45 -26.45 12.54
C PHE A 230 -25.50 -25.58 11.84
N GLU A 231 -26.25 -24.84 12.63
CA GLU A 231 -27.14 -23.77 12.17
C GLU A 231 -26.78 -22.47 12.87
N GLY A 232 -26.85 -21.36 12.13
CA GLY A 232 -26.58 -20.05 12.69
C GLY A 232 -27.30 -18.95 11.90
N PRO A 233 -27.62 -17.82 12.55
CA PRO A 233 -28.35 -16.76 11.90
C PRO A 233 -27.49 -16.06 10.84
N LYS A 234 -28.17 -15.53 9.82
CA LYS A 234 -27.58 -14.52 8.94
C LYS A 234 -27.25 -13.27 9.75
N ARG A 235 -26.24 -12.53 9.30
CA ARG A 235 -25.84 -11.25 9.83
C ARG A 235 -25.79 -10.22 8.71
N ILE A 236 -26.11 -8.99 9.06
CA ILE A 236 -25.94 -7.83 8.21
C ILE A 236 -24.60 -7.19 8.58
N LEU A 237 -23.74 -7.00 7.58
CA LEU A 237 -22.41 -6.47 7.73
C LEU A 237 -22.17 -5.32 6.74
N TYR A 238 -21.14 -4.53 7.04
CA TYR A 238 -20.69 -3.40 6.25
C TYR A 238 -19.17 -3.41 6.16
N LEU A 239 -18.61 -2.89 5.06
CA LEU A 239 -17.22 -2.43 5.07
C LEU A 239 -17.22 -0.98 5.56
N ARG A 240 -16.62 -0.75 6.74
CA ARG A 240 -16.30 0.59 7.22
C ARG A 240 -14.96 1.00 6.65
N TYR A 241 -14.87 2.20 6.08
CA TYR A 241 -13.60 2.74 5.59
C TYR A 241 -13.37 4.18 5.99
N THR A 242 -12.11 4.49 6.29
CA THR A 242 -11.65 5.82 6.65
C THR A 242 -10.70 6.32 5.58
N VAL A 243 -11.00 7.49 5.02
CA VAL A 243 -10.16 8.13 4.01
C VAL A 243 -9.55 9.39 4.61
N LYS A 244 -8.25 9.62 4.35
CA LYS A 244 -7.57 10.89 4.64
C LYS A 244 -7.09 11.51 3.35
N TRP A 245 -7.25 12.83 3.23
CA TRP A 245 -6.87 13.56 2.02
C TRP A 245 -6.52 15.02 2.28
N PHE A 246 -5.92 15.65 1.27
CA PHE A 246 -5.75 17.09 1.16
C PHE A 246 -6.55 17.62 -0.02
N ASP A 247 -6.95 18.88 0.03
CA ASP A 247 -7.30 19.60 -1.20
C ASP A 247 -6.04 19.70 -2.07
N TRP A 248 -6.21 19.51 -3.38
CA TRP A 248 -5.06 19.56 -4.28
C TRP A 248 -4.40 20.94 -4.24
N SER A 249 -3.07 20.96 -4.32
CA SER A 249 -2.29 22.18 -4.46
C SER A 249 -0.99 21.89 -5.20
N ASP A 250 -0.40 22.90 -5.82
CA ASP A 250 0.86 22.78 -6.57
C ASP A 250 2.08 22.40 -5.71
N PHE A 251 1.92 22.35 -4.38
CA PHE A 251 2.94 21.86 -3.44
C PHE A 251 2.91 20.34 -3.25
N ILE A 252 1.85 19.67 -3.72
CA ILE A 252 1.71 18.23 -3.61
C ILE A 252 2.38 17.59 -4.82
N VAL A 253 3.15 16.54 -4.55
CA VAL A 253 3.81 15.77 -5.59
C VAL A 253 2.94 14.55 -5.93
N PRO A 254 2.37 14.46 -7.15
CA PRO A 254 1.56 13.31 -7.53
C PRO A 254 2.39 12.03 -7.49
N VAL A 255 1.77 10.94 -7.07
CA VAL A 255 2.35 9.59 -7.15
C VAL A 255 1.53 8.69 -8.06
N LYS A 256 2.24 7.78 -8.70
CA LYS A 256 1.70 6.68 -9.50
C LYS A 256 1.72 5.40 -8.69
N ILE A 257 0.65 4.62 -8.78
CA ILE A 257 0.53 3.35 -8.08
C ILE A 257 0.94 2.24 -9.04
N TYR A 258 1.83 1.38 -8.62
CA TYR A 258 2.22 0.17 -9.35
C TYR A 258 1.83 -1.03 -8.51
N ILE A 259 1.12 -1.96 -9.15
CA ILE A 259 0.83 -3.28 -8.61
C ILE A 259 1.67 -4.30 -9.38
N PHE A 260 2.33 -5.18 -8.63
CA PHE A 260 3.10 -6.30 -9.15
C PHE A 260 2.54 -7.63 -8.68
N ASP A 261 2.57 -8.62 -9.57
CA ASP A 261 2.11 -9.98 -9.34
C ASP A 261 3.28 -10.96 -9.51
N VAL A 262 3.49 -11.83 -8.51
CA VAL A 262 4.57 -12.83 -8.54
C VAL A 262 4.32 -13.94 -9.57
N THR A 263 3.07 -14.06 -10.02
CA THR A 263 2.63 -15.03 -11.02
C THR A 263 2.74 -14.50 -12.45
N ASP A 264 3.16 -13.24 -12.64
CA ASP A 264 3.29 -12.64 -13.97
C ASP A 264 4.22 -13.46 -14.88
N ILE A 265 3.69 -13.80 -16.05
CA ILE A 265 4.42 -14.48 -17.13
C ILE A 265 4.70 -13.46 -18.23
N MET A 266 5.93 -12.96 -18.26
CA MET A 266 6.38 -12.03 -19.30
C MET A 266 6.61 -12.76 -20.63
N LYS A 267 5.82 -12.47 -21.65
CA LYS A 267 6.07 -12.90 -23.03
C LYS A 267 6.77 -11.78 -23.81
N ALA A 268 7.88 -12.12 -24.47
CA ALA A 268 8.55 -11.20 -25.38
C ALA A 268 7.70 -11.04 -26.65
N SER A 269 7.11 -9.86 -26.88
CA SER A 269 6.39 -9.57 -28.12
C SER A 269 7.36 -9.59 -29.30
N LYS A 270 7.15 -10.52 -30.24
CA LYS A 270 7.99 -10.67 -31.45
C LYS A 270 7.71 -9.62 -32.53
N ASN A 271 6.65 -8.82 -32.39
CA ASN A 271 6.09 -8.01 -33.50
C ASN A 271 5.76 -6.56 -33.12
N SER A 272 6.69 -5.81 -32.53
CA SER A 272 6.60 -4.35 -32.58
C SER A 272 7.96 -3.68 -32.51
N THR A 273 8.09 -2.55 -33.21
CA THR A 273 9.25 -1.65 -33.28
C THR A 273 9.61 -1.01 -31.94
N MET A 274 8.86 -1.32 -30.87
CA MET A 274 9.27 -1.17 -29.47
C MET A 274 8.92 -2.46 -28.73
N PRO A 275 9.85 -3.13 -28.04
CA PRO A 275 9.57 -4.38 -27.33
C PRO A 275 8.72 -4.09 -26.09
N ARG A 276 7.39 -4.00 -26.24
CA ARG A 276 6.49 -4.01 -25.08
C ARG A 276 6.36 -5.46 -24.64
N ALA A 277 6.85 -5.75 -23.44
CA ALA A 277 6.61 -7.01 -22.76
C ALA A 277 5.09 -7.20 -22.59
N GLU A 278 4.58 -8.35 -23.01
CA GLU A 278 3.21 -8.75 -22.75
C GLU A 278 3.19 -9.44 -21.38
N HIS A 279 2.47 -8.84 -20.42
CA HIS A 279 2.37 -9.29 -19.04
C HIS A 279 1.07 -10.07 -18.85
N ASN A 280 1.18 -11.24 -18.22
CA ASN A 280 0.05 -12.13 -17.96
C ASN A 280 0.04 -12.48 -16.47
N CYS A 281 -0.58 -11.61 -15.69
CA CYS A 281 -0.76 -11.73 -14.24
C CYS A 281 -1.92 -12.71 -13.96
N LEU A 282 -1.65 -13.78 -13.21
CA LEU A 282 -2.64 -14.82 -12.91
C LEU A 282 -3.34 -14.60 -11.57
N ILE A 283 -2.95 -13.57 -10.80
CA ILE A 283 -3.49 -13.17 -9.49
C ILE A 283 -3.15 -14.16 -8.37
N GLU A 284 -3.32 -15.46 -8.62
CA GLU A 284 -3.21 -16.51 -7.62
C GLU A 284 -2.33 -17.69 -8.04
N PHE A 285 -1.80 -18.41 -7.05
CA PHE A 285 -1.08 -19.66 -7.28
C PHE A 285 -1.25 -20.66 -6.15
N GLN A 286 -0.84 -21.90 -6.41
CA GLN A 286 -0.88 -23.01 -5.46
C GLN A 286 0.50 -23.20 -4.83
N VAL A 287 0.54 -23.47 -3.53
CA VAL A 287 1.73 -23.94 -2.83
C VAL A 287 1.53 -25.41 -2.51
N GLU A 288 2.43 -26.25 -2.99
CA GLU A 288 2.41 -27.67 -2.67
C GLU A 288 3.14 -27.96 -1.37
N LYS A 289 2.60 -28.90 -0.59
CA LYS A 289 3.30 -29.43 0.58
C LYS A 289 4.61 -30.10 0.14
N SER A 290 5.74 -29.57 0.63
CA SER A 290 7.07 -30.08 0.25
C SER A 290 7.83 -30.78 1.39
N CYS A 291 7.33 -30.72 2.64
CA CYS A 291 8.03 -31.28 3.80
C CYS A 291 7.07 -31.74 4.92
N SER A 292 7.62 -32.37 5.97
CA SER A 292 6.92 -32.70 7.22
C SER A 292 7.60 -32.03 8.42
N PRO A 293 6.86 -31.62 9.48
CA PRO A 293 7.42 -30.90 10.64
C PRO A 293 8.47 -31.68 11.45
N SER A 294 8.73 -32.94 11.14
CA SER A 294 9.68 -33.82 11.81
C SER A 294 11.13 -33.72 11.31
N VAL A 295 11.43 -32.87 10.31
CA VAL A 295 12.79 -32.72 9.76
C VAL A 295 13.46 -31.47 10.34
N THR A 296 14.42 -31.69 11.24
CA THR A 296 15.21 -30.69 11.97
C THR A 296 16.26 -29.97 11.10
N THR A 297 15.87 -29.39 9.98
CA THR A 297 16.69 -28.43 9.24
C THR A 297 15.89 -27.16 9.00
N SER A 298 16.35 -26.04 9.57
CA SER A 298 15.61 -24.79 9.76
C SER A 298 15.18 -24.03 8.50
N ASN A 299 15.43 -24.58 7.30
CA ASN A 299 15.11 -23.99 5.99
C ASN A 299 14.30 -24.91 5.06
N ALA A 300 13.80 -26.08 5.51
CA ALA A 300 13.30 -27.12 4.61
C ALA A 300 11.83 -26.99 4.17
N CYS A 301 11.04 -26.09 4.77
CA CYS A 301 9.57 -26.04 4.61
C CYS A 301 9.06 -24.71 4.08
N VAL A 302 9.71 -24.24 3.03
CA VAL A 302 9.40 -22.96 2.40
C VAL A 302 9.21 -23.18 0.91
N ASP A 303 8.12 -22.65 0.37
CA ASP A 303 7.94 -22.46 -1.07
C ASP A 303 8.29 -21.02 -1.43
N THR A 304 9.07 -20.84 -2.49
CA THR A 304 9.51 -19.53 -2.95
C THR A 304 9.17 -19.38 -4.41
N LYS A 305 8.27 -18.44 -4.70
CA LYS A 305 7.93 -18.03 -6.07
C LYS A 305 8.65 -16.74 -6.40
N ARG A 306 9.31 -16.71 -7.55
CA ARG A 306 10.12 -15.58 -8.00
C ARG A 306 9.85 -15.27 -9.47
N THR A 307 9.68 -14.00 -9.80
CA THR A 307 9.49 -13.54 -11.18
C THR A 307 10.32 -12.28 -11.46
N SER A 308 10.61 -12.04 -12.74
CA SER A 308 11.31 -10.85 -13.23
C SER A 308 10.35 -9.95 -13.99
N LEU A 309 10.25 -8.69 -13.57
CA LEU A 309 9.24 -7.74 -14.00
C LEU A 309 9.93 -6.53 -14.65
N SER A 310 9.59 -6.20 -15.89
CA SER A 310 10.12 -4.98 -16.52
C SER A 310 9.17 -3.82 -16.29
N VAL A 311 9.63 -2.76 -15.62
CA VAL A 311 8.77 -1.60 -15.35
C VAL A 311 8.86 -0.59 -16.49
N PRO A 312 7.74 -0.22 -17.14
CA PRO A 312 7.78 0.64 -18.33
C PRO A 312 8.29 2.05 -18.04
N SER A 313 8.00 2.57 -16.85
CA SER A 313 8.41 3.89 -16.38
C SER A 313 8.95 3.82 -14.96
N GLY A 314 10.13 4.41 -14.76
CA GLY A 314 10.83 4.48 -13.50
C GLY A 314 10.30 5.58 -12.59
N GLY A 315 10.99 5.75 -11.46
CA GLY A 315 10.66 6.75 -10.46
C GLY A 315 11.25 6.42 -9.09
N TYR A 316 11.03 7.32 -8.13
CA TYR A 316 11.48 7.10 -6.76
C TYR A 316 10.43 6.35 -5.96
N VAL A 317 10.88 5.31 -5.24
CA VAL A 317 10.04 4.56 -4.31
C VAL A 317 9.84 5.40 -3.05
N ILE A 318 8.59 5.65 -2.68
CA ILE A 318 8.24 6.37 -1.44
C ILE A 318 7.42 5.53 -0.46
N TYR A 319 6.85 4.43 -0.95
CA TYR A 319 6.07 3.47 -0.19
C TYR A 319 6.09 2.11 -0.90
N GLY A 320 6.15 1.03 -0.11
CA GLY A 320 6.01 -0.35 -0.59
C GLY A 320 5.36 -1.23 0.48
N VAL A 321 4.49 -2.14 0.06
CA VAL A 321 3.89 -3.17 0.91
C VAL A 321 3.55 -4.38 0.06
N ALA A 322 3.58 -5.58 0.64
CA ALA A 322 3.06 -6.79 0.01
C ALA A 322 1.70 -7.17 0.61
N HIS A 323 0.91 -7.91 -0.16
CA HIS A 323 -0.28 -8.62 0.25
C HIS A 323 0.01 -10.13 0.25
N GLN A 324 -0.36 -10.83 1.32
CA GLN A 324 -0.21 -12.27 1.46
C GLN A 324 -1.33 -12.85 2.32
N HIS A 325 -1.78 -14.05 1.97
CA HIS A 325 -2.74 -14.83 2.76
C HIS A 325 -2.04 -15.59 3.90
N THR A 326 -2.85 -16.26 4.73
CA THR A 326 -2.35 -17.19 5.76
C THR A 326 -1.42 -18.23 5.13
N GLY A 327 -0.29 -18.49 5.78
CA GLY A 327 0.80 -19.31 5.24
C GLY A 327 1.92 -18.45 4.65
N GLY A 328 1.68 -17.17 4.36
CA GLY A 328 2.73 -16.24 3.93
C GLY A 328 3.84 -16.11 4.97
N ALA A 329 5.08 -16.07 4.51
CA ALA A 329 6.28 -15.90 5.34
C ALA A 329 7.02 -14.58 5.04
N GLY A 330 6.65 -13.90 3.96
CA GLY A 330 7.24 -12.64 3.55
C GLY A 330 7.31 -12.49 2.04
N SER A 331 7.57 -11.27 1.62
CA SER A 331 7.81 -10.96 0.23
C SER A 331 8.83 -9.83 0.10
N THR A 332 9.66 -9.92 -0.94
CA THR A 332 10.68 -8.91 -1.21
C THR A 332 10.72 -8.53 -2.67
N LEU A 333 10.79 -7.22 -2.91
CA LEU A 333 11.09 -6.63 -4.21
C LEU A 333 12.57 -6.24 -4.25
N TYR A 334 13.28 -6.71 -5.26
CA TYR A 334 14.70 -6.45 -5.50
C TYR A 334 14.90 -5.69 -6.81
N LYS A 335 16.01 -4.95 -6.88
CA LYS A 335 16.62 -4.53 -8.14
C LYS A 335 17.22 -5.73 -8.87
N GLN A 336 17.47 -5.55 -10.16
CA GLN A 336 18.17 -6.54 -10.98
C GLN A 336 19.55 -6.94 -10.41
N ASP A 337 20.24 -6.00 -9.75
CA ASP A 337 21.54 -6.24 -9.11
C ASP A 337 21.46 -6.89 -7.72
N GLY A 338 20.26 -7.32 -7.31
CA GLY A 338 20.02 -8.02 -6.04
C GLY A 338 19.82 -7.11 -4.84
N ARG A 339 19.95 -5.78 -4.96
CA ARG A 339 19.67 -4.86 -3.85
C ARG A 339 18.18 -4.85 -3.52
N THR A 340 17.85 -4.98 -2.23
CA THR A 340 16.48 -4.89 -1.74
C THR A 340 15.91 -3.49 -1.92
N ILE A 341 14.71 -3.40 -2.51
CA ILE A 341 13.90 -2.18 -2.58
C ILE A 341 12.97 -2.12 -1.37
N CYS A 342 12.26 -3.22 -1.11
CA CYS A 342 11.33 -3.34 0.01
C CYS A 342 11.14 -4.81 0.37
N SER A 343 11.25 -5.13 1.66
CA SER A 343 10.85 -6.42 2.22
C SER A 343 9.65 -6.20 3.14
N SER A 344 8.56 -6.92 2.86
CA SER A 344 7.29 -6.83 3.56
C SER A 344 6.99 -8.18 4.22
N LEU A 345 6.81 -8.19 5.53
CA LEU A 345 6.60 -9.38 6.36
C LEU A 345 5.16 -9.40 6.91
N PRO A 346 4.51 -10.57 6.93
CA PRO A 346 3.21 -10.73 7.55
C PRO A 346 3.28 -10.59 9.06
N ILE A 347 2.25 -9.94 9.61
CA ILE A 347 2.02 -9.76 11.04
C ILE A 347 0.89 -10.71 11.41
N TYR A 348 1.23 -11.82 12.06
CA TYR A 348 0.25 -12.78 12.55
C TYR A 348 -0.32 -12.36 13.91
N GLY A 349 -1.63 -12.55 14.07
CA GLY A 349 -2.29 -12.38 15.36
C GLY A 349 -1.83 -13.42 16.39
N LYS A 350 -2.05 -13.12 17.67
CA LYS A 350 -1.60 -13.94 18.81
C LYS A 350 -2.67 -14.19 19.87
N GLY A 351 -3.90 -13.72 19.66
CA GLY A 351 -5.00 -13.84 20.60
C GLY A 351 -6.34 -14.00 19.91
N ASN A 352 -7.43 -13.73 20.62
CA ASN A 352 -8.79 -13.81 20.08
C ASN A 352 -9.43 -12.44 19.90
N GLU A 353 -8.70 -11.37 20.21
CA GLU A 353 -9.19 -10.00 20.05
C GLU A 353 -9.24 -9.60 18.58
N VAL A 354 -10.19 -8.74 18.24
CA VAL A 354 -10.36 -8.24 16.88
C VAL A 354 -9.11 -7.47 16.44
N GLY A 355 -8.54 -7.86 15.29
CA GLY A 355 -7.27 -7.32 14.81
C GLY A 355 -6.03 -7.92 15.47
N ASN A 356 -6.17 -9.03 16.19
CA ASN A 356 -5.08 -9.82 16.78
C ASN A 356 -5.32 -11.33 16.69
N GLU A 357 -6.17 -11.79 15.77
CA GLU A 357 -6.67 -13.16 15.69
C GLU A 357 -5.55 -14.18 15.39
N ALA A 358 -5.35 -15.12 16.31
CA ALA A 358 -4.31 -16.14 16.21
C ALA A 358 -4.45 -16.99 14.95
N GLY A 359 -3.35 -17.14 14.23
CA GLY A 359 -3.29 -17.88 12.96
C GLY A 359 -3.68 -17.07 11.73
N TYR A 360 -4.21 -15.85 11.89
CA TYR A 360 -4.55 -14.97 10.76
C TYR A 360 -3.47 -13.92 10.52
N VAL A 361 -3.29 -13.53 9.26
CA VAL A 361 -2.52 -12.34 8.90
C VAL A 361 -3.39 -11.11 9.20
N VAL A 362 -2.99 -10.31 10.18
CA VAL A 362 -3.72 -9.11 10.62
C VAL A 362 -3.03 -7.81 10.20
N GLY A 363 -1.89 -7.93 9.52
CA GLY A 363 -1.04 -6.83 9.09
C GLY A 363 0.08 -7.27 8.15
N MET A 364 0.64 -6.32 7.42
CA MET A 364 1.88 -6.46 6.66
C MET A 364 2.80 -5.29 7.01
N SER A 365 4.10 -5.56 7.17
CA SER A 365 5.08 -4.50 7.42
C SER A 365 5.29 -3.65 6.17
N THR A 366 5.26 -2.34 6.30
CA THR A 366 5.39 -1.41 5.18
C THR A 366 6.79 -0.81 5.10
N CYS A 367 7.24 -0.54 3.88
CA CYS A 367 8.49 0.13 3.61
C CYS A 367 8.26 1.61 3.31
N TYR A 368 8.99 2.48 4.01
CA TYR A 368 9.06 3.91 3.74
C TYR A 368 10.51 4.31 3.46
N PRO A 369 11.03 4.09 2.25
CA PRO A 369 12.37 4.53 1.89
C PRO A 369 12.49 6.05 2.06
N GLN A 370 13.69 6.52 2.41
CA GLN A 370 13.94 7.96 2.43
C GLN A 370 13.64 8.54 1.03
N PRO A 371 12.85 9.62 0.91
CA PRO A 371 12.56 10.21 -0.38
C PRO A 371 13.83 10.48 -1.20
N GLY A 372 13.87 9.99 -2.43
CA GLY A 372 15.04 10.10 -3.31
C GLY A 372 16.09 9.00 -3.17
N SER A 373 16.04 8.16 -2.14
CA SER A 373 17.08 7.13 -1.88
C SER A 373 16.99 5.91 -2.79
N VAL A 374 15.79 5.49 -3.19
CA VAL A 374 15.58 4.31 -4.03
C VAL A 374 14.97 4.73 -5.36
N LYS A 375 15.83 4.86 -6.38
CA LYS A 375 15.43 5.15 -7.76
C LYS A 375 15.28 3.86 -8.56
N ILE A 376 14.20 3.75 -9.32
CA ILE A 376 14.02 2.76 -10.38
C ILE A 376 14.12 3.51 -11.72
N ASN A 377 14.89 2.99 -12.66
CA ASN A 377 15.04 3.58 -13.98
C ASN A 377 13.98 3.06 -14.95
N ASP A 378 13.73 3.81 -16.02
CA ASP A 378 12.82 3.39 -17.08
C ASP A 378 13.31 2.08 -17.70
N GLY A 379 12.41 1.11 -17.84
CA GLY A 379 12.75 -0.23 -18.35
C GLY A 379 13.59 -1.09 -17.41
N GLU A 380 13.88 -0.65 -16.18
CA GLU A 380 14.63 -1.46 -15.21
C GLU A 380 13.84 -2.74 -14.88
N THR A 381 14.53 -3.88 -14.95
CA THR A 381 13.98 -5.17 -14.50
C THR A 381 14.07 -5.25 -12.97
N LEU A 382 12.95 -5.56 -12.34
CA LEU A 382 12.86 -5.84 -10.92
C LEU A 382 12.66 -7.33 -10.71
N ILE A 383 13.04 -7.81 -9.54
CA ILE A 383 12.82 -9.20 -9.17
C ILE A 383 11.87 -9.22 -7.99
N LEU A 384 10.75 -9.89 -8.16
CA LEU A 384 9.73 -10.05 -7.15
C LEU A 384 9.80 -11.45 -6.57
N GLU A 385 9.78 -11.55 -5.25
CA GLU A 385 9.83 -12.81 -4.52
C GLU A 385 8.70 -12.88 -3.50
N SER A 386 8.00 -14.00 -3.47
CA SER A 386 6.95 -14.30 -2.49
C SER A 386 7.25 -15.64 -1.84
N ILE A 387 7.18 -15.68 -0.52
CA ILE A 387 7.62 -16.79 0.30
C ILE A 387 6.43 -17.28 1.11
N TYR A 388 6.14 -18.57 1.03
CA TYR A 388 5.09 -19.24 1.78
C TYR A 388 5.64 -20.43 2.57
N ASN A 389 4.99 -20.73 3.68
CA ASN A 389 5.17 -21.97 4.41
C ASN A 389 4.62 -23.13 3.56
N SER A 390 5.37 -24.22 3.42
CA SER A 390 4.97 -25.40 2.66
C SER A 390 4.89 -26.69 3.51
N THR A 391 4.72 -26.55 4.84
CA THR A 391 4.38 -27.66 5.75
C THR A 391 3.01 -28.28 5.45
N GLN A 392 2.13 -27.51 4.82
CA GLN A 392 0.86 -27.94 4.24
C GLN A 392 0.70 -27.30 2.86
N SER A 393 -0.20 -27.83 2.06
CA SER A 393 -0.56 -27.19 0.79
C SER A 393 -1.43 -25.97 1.06
N HIS A 394 -1.34 -24.96 0.19
CA HIS A 394 -2.17 -23.78 0.21
C HIS A 394 -2.73 -23.49 -1.18
N ALA A 395 -4.00 -23.06 -1.24
CA ALA A 395 -4.70 -22.70 -2.47
C ALA A 395 -5.13 -21.23 -2.50
N GLY A 396 -5.40 -20.68 -3.69
CA GLY A 396 -5.99 -19.35 -3.83
C GLY A 396 -5.15 -18.23 -3.24
N ILE A 397 -3.82 -18.36 -3.27
CA ILE A 397 -2.94 -17.37 -2.67
C ILE A 397 -2.84 -16.17 -3.60
N GLU A 398 -3.42 -15.05 -3.20
CA GLU A 398 -3.31 -13.77 -3.89
C GLU A 398 -2.04 -13.01 -3.47
N TYR A 399 -1.50 -12.23 -4.39
CA TYR A 399 -0.31 -11.42 -4.15
C TYR A 399 -0.38 -10.05 -4.85
N GLU A 400 -0.10 -9.00 -4.08
CA GLU A 400 -0.01 -7.63 -4.57
C GLU A 400 1.17 -6.92 -3.92
N VAL A 401 2.10 -6.35 -4.69
CA VAL A 401 2.96 -5.27 -4.16
C VAL A 401 2.51 -3.92 -4.68
N LYS A 402 2.03 -3.09 -3.76
CA LYS A 402 1.69 -1.70 -4.03
C LYS A 402 2.90 -0.81 -3.84
N LYS A 403 3.36 -0.20 -4.93
CA LYS A 403 4.42 0.81 -4.92
C LYS A 403 3.85 2.17 -5.31
N SER A 404 4.24 3.21 -4.59
CA SER A 404 4.01 4.60 -5.04
C SER A 404 5.30 5.20 -5.61
N CYS A 405 5.25 5.68 -6.86
CA CYS A 405 6.34 6.32 -7.58
C CYS A 405 6.06 7.80 -7.78
N SER A 406 7.02 8.69 -7.50
CA SER A 406 6.96 10.07 -8.02
C SER A 406 7.67 10.16 -9.38
N PRO A 407 7.01 10.69 -10.43
CA PRO A 407 7.61 10.89 -11.75
C PRO A 407 8.54 12.11 -11.82
N SER A 408 8.59 12.96 -10.79
CA SER A 408 9.31 14.22 -10.89
C SER A 408 10.82 14.05 -10.70
N GLY A 409 11.60 14.38 -11.74
CA GLY A 409 13.03 14.66 -11.67
C GLY A 409 13.36 15.99 -10.96
N ARG A 410 12.41 16.56 -10.20
CA ARG A 410 12.66 17.73 -9.35
C ARG A 410 13.32 17.23 -8.08
N THR A 411 14.58 17.57 -7.90
CA THR A 411 15.21 17.55 -6.58
C THR A 411 14.37 18.42 -5.65
N CYS A 412 13.62 17.80 -4.73
CA CYS A 412 13.11 18.48 -3.56
C CYS A 412 14.31 18.90 -2.71
N ASN A 413 14.90 20.07 -3.00
CA ASN A 413 15.66 20.80 -2.00
C ASN A 413 14.67 21.33 -0.95
N ALA A 414 14.12 20.43 -0.13
CA ALA A 414 13.55 20.82 1.14
C ALA A 414 14.70 21.39 1.98
N CYS A 415 14.47 22.51 2.66
CA CYS A 415 15.44 23.19 3.52
C CYS A 415 15.75 22.36 4.79
N ILE A 416 16.30 21.15 4.62
CA ILE A 416 16.80 20.30 5.69
C ILE A 416 18.32 20.48 5.71
N ASP A 417 18.83 21.15 6.74
CA ASP A 417 20.27 21.22 7.00
C ASP A 417 20.69 19.93 7.73
N ILE A 418 21.56 19.14 7.09
CA ILE A 418 22.07 17.89 7.65
C ILE A 418 23.49 18.15 8.14
N LYS A 419 23.68 18.20 9.46
CA LYS A 419 25.01 18.22 10.07
C LYS A 419 25.45 16.80 10.39
N ARG A 420 26.61 16.41 9.87
CA ARG A 420 27.27 15.14 10.20
C ARG A 420 28.58 15.43 10.91
N THR A 421 28.81 14.69 11.98
CA THR A 421 30.11 14.62 12.64
C THR A 421 30.48 13.14 12.77
N SER A 422 31.77 12.84 12.74
CA SER A 422 32.29 11.48 12.92
C SER A 422 33.11 11.44 14.19
N LEU A 423 32.82 10.45 15.03
CA LEU A 423 33.57 10.18 16.25
C LEU A 423 34.21 8.80 16.12
N THR A 424 35.51 8.70 16.39
CA THR A 424 36.21 7.41 16.50
C THR A 424 36.25 7.03 17.97
N LEU A 425 35.67 5.88 18.33
CA LEU A 425 35.79 5.36 19.68
C LEU A 425 37.22 4.83 19.90
N PRO A 426 37.83 5.10 21.06
CA PRO A 426 39.23 4.74 21.32
C PRO A 426 39.47 3.22 21.48
N SER A 427 38.40 2.43 21.66
CA SER A 427 38.41 0.99 21.89
C SER A 427 37.11 0.35 21.39
N ALA A 428 37.12 -0.97 21.15
CA ALA A 428 35.93 -1.73 20.79
C ALA A 428 35.05 -1.94 22.04
N GLU A 429 34.13 -1.01 22.29
CA GLU A 429 33.20 -1.03 23.42
C GLU A 429 31.73 -1.08 22.96
N TYR A 430 30.85 -1.59 23.84
CA TYR A 430 29.41 -1.63 23.60
C TYR A 430 28.79 -0.25 23.86
N VAL A 431 28.04 0.28 22.88
CA VAL A 431 27.25 1.51 23.06
C VAL A 431 25.96 1.14 23.80
N ILE A 432 25.93 1.28 25.12
CA ILE A 432 24.77 0.88 25.94
C ILE A 432 23.65 1.94 25.98
N TYR A 433 23.98 3.21 25.69
CA TYR A 433 23.02 4.32 25.69
C TYR A 433 23.60 5.51 24.91
N ALA A 434 22.79 6.13 24.06
CA ALA A 434 23.17 7.32 23.29
C ALA A 434 22.05 8.36 23.35
N VAL A 435 22.37 9.60 23.75
CA VAL A 435 21.42 10.71 23.84
C VAL A 435 21.80 11.76 22.82
N ALA A 436 20.83 12.14 21.99
CA ALA A 436 20.95 13.32 21.15
C ALA A 436 20.06 14.43 21.70
N HIS A 437 20.67 15.59 21.96
CA HIS A 437 19.96 16.79 22.35
C HIS A 437 19.58 17.57 21.09
N GLN A 438 18.30 17.85 20.91
CA GLN A 438 17.77 18.63 19.79
C GLN A 438 17.03 19.88 20.29
N HIS A 439 17.12 20.96 19.53
CA HIS A 439 16.34 22.16 19.77
C HIS A 439 15.07 22.17 18.88
N THR A 440 14.21 23.18 19.05
CA THR A 440 13.01 23.36 18.22
C THR A 440 13.32 23.22 16.73
N ARG A 441 12.55 22.39 16.01
CA ARG A 441 12.71 22.02 14.58
C ARG A 441 13.71 20.90 14.27
N GLY A 442 14.22 20.17 15.26
CA GLY A 442 14.90 18.89 15.03
C GLY A 442 13.96 17.87 14.34
N ILE A 443 14.48 17.06 13.43
CA ILE A 443 13.70 16.04 12.69
C ILE A 443 14.03 14.65 13.19
N ASN A 444 15.32 14.32 13.24
CA ASN A 444 15.83 13.08 13.83
C ASN A 444 17.30 13.26 14.20
N SER A 445 17.78 12.44 15.13
CA SER A 445 19.20 12.25 15.36
C SER A 445 19.48 10.76 15.26
N THR A 446 20.41 10.39 14.38
CA THR A 446 20.71 9.00 14.11
C THR A 446 22.21 8.75 14.18
N LEU A 447 22.58 7.71 14.92
CA LEU A 447 23.93 7.18 14.99
C LEU A 447 24.07 6.04 13.98
N TYR A 448 25.10 6.11 13.14
CA TYR A 448 25.41 5.09 12.14
C TYR A 448 26.86 4.61 12.33
N ARG A 449 27.11 3.34 12.01
CA ARG A 449 28.47 2.85 11.76
C ARG A 449 28.98 3.39 10.42
N GLN A 450 30.30 3.35 10.24
CA GLN A 450 30.93 3.80 8.98
C GLN A 450 30.49 3.00 7.75
N ASP A 451 30.03 1.76 7.91
CA ASP A 451 29.46 0.91 6.86
C ASP A 451 28.00 1.28 6.52
N GLY A 452 27.44 2.30 7.17
CA GLY A 452 26.07 2.77 6.94
C GLY A 452 25.01 2.03 7.75
N GLN A 453 25.38 1.05 8.56
CA GLN A 453 24.44 0.38 9.47
C GLN A 453 23.96 1.38 10.53
N THR A 454 22.64 1.60 10.58
CA THR A 454 22.03 2.38 11.66
C THR A 454 22.21 1.66 12.98
N ILE A 455 22.87 2.31 13.94
CA ILE A 455 22.99 1.81 15.32
C ILE A 455 21.70 2.16 16.06
N CYS A 456 21.27 3.41 16.00
CA CYS A 456 20.17 3.90 16.81
C CYS A 456 19.63 5.23 16.27
N SER A 457 18.31 5.43 16.29
CA SER A 457 17.65 6.69 15.93
C SER A 457 16.77 7.18 17.08
N SER A 458 16.86 8.48 17.36
CA SER A 458 15.98 9.16 18.31
C SER A 458 15.20 10.25 17.59
N LEU A 459 13.89 10.26 17.79
CA LEU A 459 12.93 11.17 17.18
C LEU A 459 12.40 12.15 18.23
N PRO A 460 12.35 13.46 17.94
CA PRO A 460 11.74 14.43 18.81
C PRO A 460 10.23 14.21 18.88
N ILE A 461 9.70 14.27 20.10
CA ILE A 461 8.27 14.28 20.39
C ILE A 461 7.87 15.74 20.52
N TYR A 462 7.00 16.19 19.64
CA TYR A 462 6.51 17.56 19.65
C TYR A 462 5.21 17.67 20.43
N GLY A 463 5.12 18.71 21.25
CA GLY A 463 3.89 19.03 21.95
C GLY A 463 2.79 19.38 20.97
N ASN A 464 1.56 18.99 21.29
CA ASN A 464 0.38 19.20 20.45
C ASN A 464 -0.75 19.99 21.15
N GLU A 465 -0.52 20.46 22.37
CA GLU A 465 -1.50 21.20 23.18
C GLU A 465 -0.88 22.46 23.81
N ASN A 466 -1.67 23.28 24.50
CA ASN A 466 -1.19 24.50 25.16
C ASN A 466 -0.97 24.29 26.67
N GLU A 467 -0.56 23.09 27.06
CA GLU A 467 -0.31 22.71 28.46
C GLU A 467 1.19 22.58 28.74
N VAL A 468 1.59 22.77 30.00
CA VAL A 468 3.01 22.71 30.41
C VAL A 468 3.54 21.29 30.21
N GLY A 469 4.59 21.13 29.40
CA GLY A 469 5.14 19.83 29.01
C GLY A 469 4.47 19.18 27.80
N ASN A 470 3.55 19.86 27.12
CA ASN A 470 2.94 19.43 25.85
C ASN A 470 2.80 20.60 24.84
N GLU A 471 3.62 21.64 24.96
CA GLU A 471 3.46 22.91 24.25
C GLU A 471 3.59 22.77 22.72
N VAL A 472 2.57 23.26 22.00
CA VAL A 472 2.52 23.21 20.53
C VAL A 472 3.79 23.75 19.89
N GLY A 473 4.45 22.89 19.11
CA GLY A 473 5.62 23.28 18.31
C GLY A 473 6.94 23.35 19.11
N HIS A 474 6.94 22.89 20.36
CA HIS A 474 8.14 22.66 21.15
C HIS A 474 8.44 21.17 21.26
N VAL A 475 9.73 20.83 21.36
CA VAL A 475 10.15 19.44 21.62
C VAL A 475 9.92 19.21 23.12
N VAL A 476 8.97 18.33 23.44
CA VAL A 476 8.55 18.03 24.81
C VAL A 476 9.09 16.67 25.29
N GLY A 477 9.66 15.89 24.39
CA GLY A 477 10.35 14.65 24.69
C GLY A 477 11.20 14.16 23.53
N MET A 478 11.98 13.10 23.76
CA MET A 478 12.74 12.39 22.73
C MET A 478 12.42 10.90 22.86
N SER A 479 12.29 10.19 21.74
CA SER A 479 12.14 8.73 21.78
C SER A 479 13.44 8.10 22.27
N ASN A 480 13.36 7.33 23.35
CA ASN A 480 14.51 6.54 23.79
C ASN A 480 14.83 5.47 22.75
N CYS A 481 16.12 5.26 22.53
CA CYS A 481 16.60 4.20 21.68
C CYS A 481 17.79 3.54 22.39
N PHE A 482 17.65 2.23 22.61
CA PHE A 482 18.64 1.38 23.26
C PHE A 482 19.30 0.55 22.16
N PRO A 483 20.61 0.77 21.87
CA PRO A 483 21.32 0.13 20.76
C PRO A 483 21.49 -1.38 20.87
#